data_AF-A0A1Q3F3R2-F1
#
_entry.id   AF-A0A1Q3F3R2-F1
#
_cell.length_a   1.000
_cell.length_b   1.000
_cell.length_c   1.000
_cell.angle_alpha   90.00
_cell.angle_beta   90.00
_cell.angle_gamma   90.00
#
_symmetry.space_group_name_H-M   'P 1'
#
loop_
_entity.id
_entity.type
_entity.pdbx_description
1 polymer ?
#
loop_
_entity_poly.entity_id
_entity_poly.type
_entity_poly.pdbx_seq_one_letter_code
_entity_poly.pdbx_strand_id
1 'polypeptide(L)'
;KGHFPTIKDFTYNEVLKFESLGQPLLNFEASSKHSVTGALMHLERGFLRIKPGTNQLAFMVSHNFGLAVLEEGIVTADGLELESKSISRMSFAKEPSVNLIKKVYKLNADGTLEIRTDMETSNTALTNHLVAVYKKTE
;
A
#
# COMPACT_ATOMS: atom_id res chain seq x y z
N LYS A 1 -7.92 8.61 -4.02
CA LYS A 1 -7.70 10.04 -3.67
C LYS A 1 -6.51 10.13 -2.75
N GLY A 2 -5.69 11.17 -2.89
CA GLY A 2 -4.57 11.42 -2.01
C GLY A 2 -4.67 12.79 -1.36
N HIS A 3 -4.29 12.83 -0.09
CA HIS A 3 -4.22 14.02 0.75
C HIS A 3 -2.98 13.90 1.62
N PHE A 4 -2.32 15.00 1.95
CA PHE A 4 -1.32 15.03 3.02
C PHE A 4 -1.11 16.49 3.44
N PRO A 5 -0.85 16.79 4.73
CA PRO A 5 -0.76 18.19 5.19
C PRO A 5 0.23 19.09 4.44
N THR A 6 1.26 18.50 3.84
CA THR A 6 2.36 19.22 3.18
C THR A 6 2.28 19.24 1.64
N ILE A 7 1.23 18.66 1.05
CA ILE A 7 1.04 18.61 -0.41
C ILE A 7 -0.39 19.00 -0.79
N LYS A 8 -0.61 19.35 -2.06
CA LYS A 8 -1.97 19.57 -2.56
C LYS A 8 -2.69 18.23 -2.76
N ASP A 9 -3.98 18.22 -2.47
CA ASP A 9 -4.86 17.08 -2.76
C ASP A 9 -4.78 16.68 -4.24
N PHE A 10 -4.88 15.37 -4.48
CA PHE A 10 -4.79 14.82 -5.83
C PHE A 10 -5.68 13.60 -6.03
N THR A 11 -5.97 13.33 -7.30
CA THR A 11 -6.69 12.14 -7.76
C THR A 11 -5.81 11.33 -8.71
N TYR A 12 -5.89 10.02 -8.55
CA TYR A 12 -5.11 9.06 -9.34
C TYR A 12 -5.99 7.86 -9.66
N ASN A 13 -5.63 7.19 -10.75
CA ASN A 13 -6.16 5.87 -11.10
C ASN A 13 -5.08 4.85 -10.76
N GLU A 14 -5.47 3.68 -10.28
CA GLU A 14 -4.53 2.63 -9.93
C GLU A 14 -5.05 1.27 -10.35
N VAL A 15 -4.14 0.44 -10.87
CA VAL A 15 -4.38 -0.97 -11.13
C VAL A 15 -3.59 -1.77 -10.12
N LEU A 16 -4.28 -2.67 -9.44
CA LEU A 16 -3.74 -3.54 -8.41
C LEU A 16 -3.92 -4.99 -8.84
N LYS A 17 -2.86 -5.80 -8.73
CA LYS A 17 -2.84 -7.23 -9.04
C LYS A 17 -2.32 -8.01 -7.84
N PHE A 18 -3.10 -9.00 -7.40
CA PHE A 18 -2.64 -10.09 -6.55
C PHE A 18 -2.67 -11.39 -7.36
N GLU A 19 -1.59 -12.17 -7.32
CA GLU A 19 -1.48 -13.40 -8.11
C GLU A 19 -0.83 -14.53 -7.30
N SER A 20 -1.48 -15.69 -7.24
CA SER A 20 -0.88 -16.92 -6.73
C SER A 20 -0.38 -17.76 -7.89
N LEU A 21 0.89 -18.17 -7.81
CA LEU A 21 1.52 -19.09 -8.77
C LEU A 21 1.68 -20.50 -8.19
N GLY A 22 0.88 -20.84 -7.17
CA GLY A 22 0.93 -22.13 -6.46
C GLY A 22 1.88 -22.16 -5.24
N GLN A 23 2.61 -21.08 -4.99
CA GLN A 23 3.41 -20.89 -3.78
C GLN A 23 2.53 -20.42 -2.61
N PRO A 24 2.94 -20.61 -1.34
CA PRO A 24 2.21 -20.12 -0.17
C PRO A 24 2.42 -18.60 0.05
N LEU A 25 2.21 -17.83 -1.02
CA LEU A 25 2.32 -16.37 -1.06
C LEU A 25 1.47 -15.80 -2.21
N LEU A 26 1.21 -14.49 -2.16
CA LEU A 26 0.67 -13.72 -3.27
C LEU A 26 1.74 -12.79 -3.81
N ASN A 27 1.94 -12.82 -5.13
CA ASN A 27 2.67 -11.79 -5.85
C ASN A 27 1.79 -10.54 -5.92
N PHE A 28 2.39 -9.38 -5.69
CA PHE A 28 1.67 -8.12 -5.62
C PHE A 28 2.26 -7.08 -6.56
N GLU A 29 1.37 -6.42 -7.28
CA GLU A 29 1.68 -5.27 -8.12
C GLU A 29 0.65 -4.16 -7.96
N ALA A 30 1.09 -2.93 -7.73
CA ALA A 30 0.24 -1.74 -7.86
C ALA A 30 0.90 -0.69 -8.75
N SER A 31 0.13 -0.15 -9.70
CA SER A 31 0.60 0.87 -10.63
C SER A 31 -0.39 2.02 -10.73
N SER A 32 0.02 3.20 -10.27
CA SER A 32 -0.80 4.39 -10.31
C SER A 32 -0.46 5.32 -11.48
N LYS A 33 -1.48 6.03 -11.96
CA LYS A 33 -1.40 7.02 -13.03
C LYS A 33 -2.18 8.27 -12.65
N HIS A 34 -1.69 9.42 -13.12
CA HIS A 34 -2.38 10.69 -12.96
C HIS A 34 -3.75 10.63 -13.66
N SER A 35 -4.79 11.04 -12.94
CA SER A 35 -6.18 10.81 -13.37
C SER A 35 -6.57 11.49 -14.69
N VAL A 36 -5.95 12.63 -15.01
CA VAL A 36 -6.25 13.41 -16.23
C VAL A 36 -5.26 13.12 -17.36
N THR A 37 -3.97 13.11 -17.05
CA THR A 37 -2.90 13.04 -18.07
C THR A 37 -2.48 11.61 -18.39
N GLY A 38 -2.85 10.63 -17.54
CA GLY A 38 -2.41 9.24 -17.66
C GLY A 38 -0.93 9.01 -17.37
N ALA A 39 -0.19 10.06 -16.96
CA ALA A 39 1.23 9.96 -16.64
C ALA A 39 1.46 8.97 -15.49
N LEU A 40 2.48 8.13 -15.61
CA LEU A 40 2.86 7.18 -14.58
C LEU A 40 3.22 7.92 -13.28
N MET A 41 2.77 7.40 -12.14
CA MET A 41 3.05 7.97 -10.83
C MET A 41 3.82 6.96 -9.96
N HIS A 42 3.22 6.53 -8.85
CA HIS A 42 3.80 5.60 -7.91
C HIS A 42 3.60 4.15 -8.37
N LEU A 43 4.66 3.35 -8.24
CA LEU A 43 4.61 1.92 -8.44
C LEU A 43 5.11 1.23 -7.18
N GLU A 44 4.44 0.13 -6.83
CA GLU A 44 4.94 -0.78 -5.81
C GLU A 44 4.77 -2.24 -6.22
N ARG A 45 5.73 -3.07 -5.78
CA ARG A 45 5.84 -4.50 -6.12
C ARG A 45 6.29 -5.27 -4.90
N GLY A 46 5.75 -6.46 -4.69
CA GLY A 46 6.05 -7.20 -3.48
C GLY A 46 5.44 -8.58 -3.38
N PHE A 47 5.50 -9.13 -2.16
CA PHE A 47 4.96 -10.44 -1.82
C PHE A 47 4.23 -10.39 -0.49
N LEU A 48 3.01 -10.92 -0.45
CA LEU A 48 2.22 -11.09 0.76
C LEU A 48 2.24 -12.56 1.18
N ARG A 49 2.50 -12.82 2.47
CA ARG A 49 2.57 -14.17 3.04
C ARG A 49 1.71 -14.25 4.28
N ILE A 50 0.95 -15.33 4.43
CA ILE A 50 0.21 -15.65 5.65
C ILE A 50 1.01 -16.67 6.44
N LYS A 51 1.18 -16.43 7.74
CA LYS A 51 1.82 -17.38 8.65
C LYS A 51 0.90 -18.61 8.83
N PRO A 52 1.35 -19.82 8.46
CA PRO A 52 0.50 -21.01 8.49
C PRO A 52 -0.18 -21.25 9.85
N GLY A 53 -1.46 -21.59 9.82
CA GLY A 53 -2.25 -21.87 11.02
C GLY A 53 -2.62 -20.66 11.88
N THR A 54 -2.37 -19.43 11.39
CA THR A 54 -2.69 -18.19 12.09
C THR A 54 -3.38 -17.20 11.16
N ASN A 55 -3.84 -16.08 11.71
CA ASN A 55 -4.28 -14.92 10.93
C ASN A 55 -3.18 -13.87 10.77
N GLN A 56 -1.93 -14.15 11.16
CA GLN A 56 -0.82 -13.20 11.01
C GLN A 56 -0.32 -13.21 9.58
N LEU A 57 0.03 -12.03 9.05
CA LEU A 57 0.58 -11.90 7.72
C LEU A 57 1.75 -10.91 7.68
N ALA A 58 2.61 -11.10 6.68
CA ALA A 58 3.73 -10.23 6.37
C ALA A 58 3.68 -9.83 4.90
N PHE A 59 4.02 -8.58 4.61
CA PHE A 59 4.00 -8.00 3.28
C PHE A 59 5.32 -7.27 3.05
N MET A 60 6.11 -7.77 2.09
CA MET A 60 7.36 -7.13 1.68
C MET A 60 7.14 -6.38 0.39
N VAL A 61 7.32 -5.06 0.41
CA VAL A 61 7.00 -4.17 -0.71
C VAL A 61 8.19 -3.28 -1.05
N SER A 62 8.46 -3.12 -2.34
CA SER A 62 9.42 -2.17 -2.90
C SER A 62 8.69 -1.11 -3.69
N HIS A 63 9.13 0.14 -3.56
CA HIS A 63 8.53 1.32 -4.17
C HIS A 63 9.49 1.92 -5.19
N ASN A 64 8.98 2.37 -6.34
CA ASN A 64 9.79 2.95 -7.43
C ASN A 64 10.59 4.21 -7.05
N PHE A 65 10.24 4.87 -5.95
CA PHE A 65 10.97 6.04 -5.43
C PHE A 65 12.12 5.67 -4.48
N GLY A 66 12.48 4.39 -4.37
CA GLY A 66 13.64 3.93 -3.61
C GLY A 66 13.36 3.63 -2.14
N LEU A 67 12.20 3.01 -1.87
CA LEU A 67 11.81 2.56 -0.54
C LEU A 67 11.56 1.04 -0.55
N ALA A 68 11.92 0.35 0.52
CA ALA A 68 11.54 -1.02 0.78
C ALA A 68 10.91 -1.11 2.18
N VAL A 69 9.77 -1.77 2.29
CA VAL A 69 8.94 -1.81 3.49
C VAL A 69 8.60 -3.25 3.83
N LEU A 70 8.82 -3.63 5.09
CA LEU A 70 8.20 -4.81 5.70
C LEU A 70 6.99 -4.33 6.48
N GLU A 71 5.80 -4.74 6.08
CA GLU A 71 4.56 -4.56 6.82
C GLU A 71 4.14 -5.88 7.44
N GLU A 72 3.69 -5.85 8.70
CA GLU A 72 3.14 -7.03 9.37
C GLU A 72 1.81 -6.68 10.02
N GLY A 73 0.95 -7.68 10.18
CA GLY A 73 -0.36 -7.47 10.74
C GLY A 73 -1.23 -8.71 10.72
N ILE A 74 -2.54 -8.51 10.62
CA ILE A 74 -3.53 -9.58 10.77
C ILE A 74 -4.60 -9.55 9.67
N VAL A 75 -5.12 -10.74 9.37
CA VAL A 75 -6.37 -10.93 8.67
C VAL A 75 -7.51 -10.77 9.68
N THR A 76 -8.45 -9.89 9.36
CA THR A 76 -9.70 -9.66 10.11
C THR A 76 -10.87 -10.28 9.37
N ALA A 77 -12.09 -10.17 9.91
CA ALA A 77 -13.29 -10.66 9.23
C ALA A 77 -13.56 -9.92 7.90
N ASP A 78 -13.19 -8.64 7.83
CA ASP A 78 -13.55 -7.74 6.73
C ASP A 78 -12.36 -7.39 5.83
N GLY A 79 -11.15 -7.89 6.13
CA GLY A 79 -9.97 -7.68 5.30
C GLY A 79 -8.64 -7.79 6.05
N LEU A 80 -7.72 -6.84 5.84
CA LEU A 80 -6.36 -6.86 6.38
C LEU A 80 -6.05 -5.56 7.13
N GLU A 81 -5.32 -5.66 8.24
CA GLU A 81 -4.74 -4.52 8.94
C GLU A 81 -3.24 -4.73 9.08
N LEU A 82 -2.45 -3.75 8.64
CA LEU A 82 -1.00 -3.83 8.49
C LEU A 82 -0.32 -2.57 9.04
N GLU A 83 0.86 -2.75 9.61
CA GLU A 83 1.74 -1.67 10.04
C GLU A 83 3.19 -2.00 9.63
N SER A 84 3.92 -1.00 9.15
CA SER A 84 5.34 -1.16 8.81
C SER A 84 6.18 -1.49 10.05
N LYS A 85 6.95 -2.56 9.99
CA LYS A 85 7.95 -2.96 10.99
C LYS A 85 9.35 -2.50 10.65
N SER A 86 9.66 -2.37 9.36
CA SER A 86 10.89 -1.71 8.91
C SER A 86 10.66 -0.99 7.60
N ILE A 87 11.33 0.15 7.46
CA ILE A 87 11.36 0.96 6.24
C ILE A 87 12.84 1.25 5.96
N SER A 88 13.30 0.86 4.78
CA SER A 88 14.63 1.17 4.26
C SER A 88 14.51 2.07 3.03
N ARG A 89 15.46 2.99 2.87
CA ARG A 89 15.46 3.96 1.76
C ARG A 89 16.85 4.10 1.13
N MET A 90 16.91 4.50 -0.14
CA MET A 90 18.18 4.86 -0.77
C MET A 90 18.85 6.05 -0.05
N SER A 91 20.18 6.12 -0.05
CA SER A 91 20.94 7.19 0.60
C SER A 91 20.67 8.59 0.03
N PHE A 92 20.15 8.68 -1.19
CA PHE A 92 19.79 9.92 -1.89
C PHE A 92 18.27 10.03 -2.13
N ALA A 93 17.46 9.25 -1.41
CA ALA A 93 16.01 9.42 -1.44
C ALA A 93 15.62 10.81 -0.92
N LYS A 94 14.60 11.42 -1.54
CA LYS A 94 14.14 12.78 -1.15
C LYS A 94 13.59 12.80 0.29
N GLU A 95 13.78 13.93 0.95
CA GLU A 95 13.05 14.30 2.17
C GLU A 95 11.64 14.83 1.84
N PRO A 96 10.66 14.73 2.76
CA PRO A 96 10.79 14.13 4.09
C PRO A 96 10.82 12.59 4.06
N SER A 97 11.56 11.97 4.97
CA SER A 97 11.61 10.52 5.10
C SER A 97 10.29 9.95 5.60
N VAL A 98 9.78 8.90 4.95
CA VAL A 98 8.66 8.10 5.46
C VAL A 98 9.16 7.25 6.63
N ASN A 99 8.48 7.36 7.78
CA ASN A 99 8.88 6.72 9.03
C ASN A 99 7.93 5.62 9.49
N LEU A 100 6.65 5.71 9.11
CA LEU A 100 5.61 4.72 9.44
C LEU A 100 4.58 4.67 8.32
N ILE A 101 4.11 3.46 8.01
CA ILE A 101 2.96 3.22 7.13
C ILE A 101 1.98 2.31 7.87
N LYS A 102 0.69 2.66 7.83
CA LYS A 102 -0.40 1.75 8.21
C LYS A 102 -1.34 1.57 7.03
N LYS A 103 -1.72 0.33 6.75
CA LYS A 103 -2.68 0.01 5.69
C LYS A 103 -3.85 -0.78 6.24
N VAL A 104 -5.05 -0.40 5.82
CA VAL A 104 -6.27 -1.17 6.02
C VAL A 104 -6.82 -1.52 4.65
N TYR A 105 -6.92 -2.82 4.38
CA TYR A 105 -7.58 -3.38 3.21
C TYR A 105 -8.94 -3.86 3.67
N LYS A 106 -10.01 -3.40 3.04
CA LYS A 106 -11.38 -3.77 3.41
C LYS A 106 -12.15 -4.24 2.18
N LEU A 107 -12.74 -5.43 2.26
CA LEU A 107 -13.69 -5.89 1.26
C LEU A 107 -15.08 -5.37 1.64
N ASN A 108 -15.62 -4.46 0.85
CA ASN A 108 -16.94 -3.90 1.06
C ASN A 108 -18.04 -4.90 0.65
N ALA A 109 -19.24 -4.71 1.19
CA ALA A 109 -20.39 -5.58 0.93
C ALA A 109 -20.81 -5.63 -0.56
N ASP A 110 -20.47 -4.60 -1.34
CA ASP A 110 -20.70 -4.53 -2.79
C ASP A 110 -19.60 -5.22 -3.62
N GLY A 111 -18.64 -5.86 -2.96
CA GLY A 111 -17.52 -6.56 -3.60
C GLY A 111 -16.37 -5.64 -4.03
N THR A 112 -16.43 -4.34 -3.72
CA THR A 112 -15.29 -3.44 -3.94
C THR A 112 -14.23 -3.62 -2.87
N LEU A 113 -12.96 -3.48 -3.24
CA LEU A 113 -11.85 -3.41 -2.30
C LEU A 113 -11.61 -1.93 -1.97
N GLU A 114 -11.58 -1.57 -0.70
CA GLU A 114 -11.12 -0.26 -0.23
C GLU A 114 -9.75 -0.43 0.44
N ILE A 115 -8.80 0.44 0.08
CA ILE A 115 -7.50 0.51 0.72
C ILE A 115 -7.32 1.91 1.29
N ARG A 116 -7.10 1.98 2.59
CA ARG A 116 -6.69 3.18 3.29
C ARG A 116 -5.21 3.07 3.66
N THR A 117 -4.43 4.08 3.31
CA THR A 117 -3.02 4.18 3.68
C THR A 117 -2.81 5.42 4.52
N ASP A 118 -2.37 5.23 5.75
CA ASP A 118 -1.91 6.30 6.63
C ASP A 118 -0.38 6.31 6.64
N MET A 119 0.20 7.50 6.66
CA MET A 119 1.64 7.70 6.52
C MET A 119 2.15 8.71 7.55
N GLU A 120 3.29 8.41 8.15
CA GLU A 120 4.08 9.33 8.96
C GLU A 120 5.38 9.65 8.24
N THR A 121 5.82 10.90 8.34
CA THR A 121 7.13 11.35 7.83
C THR A 121 7.99 11.96 8.93
N SER A 122 9.25 12.27 8.62
CA SER A 122 10.17 12.98 9.53
C SER A 122 9.67 14.33 10.05
N ASN A 123 8.65 14.91 9.40
CA ASN A 123 8.09 16.21 9.77
C ASN A 123 6.56 16.25 9.87
N THR A 124 5.87 15.12 9.71
CA THR A 124 4.41 15.04 9.76
C THR A 124 4.00 13.78 10.51
N ALA A 125 3.26 13.94 11.61
CA ALA A 125 2.73 12.81 12.39
C ALA A 125 1.80 11.93 11.54
N LEU A 126 1.63 10.67 11.95
CA LEU A 126 0.78 9.70 11.25
C LEU A 126 -0.62 10.28 10.97
N THR A 127 -0.95 10.38 9.69
CA THR A 127 -2.25 10.84 9.21
C THR A 127 -2.61 10.16 7.90
N ASN A 128 -3.86 10.28 7.47
CA ASN A 128 -4.28 9.68 6.22
C ASN A 128 -3.54 10.27 5.02
N HIS A 129 -3.02 9.38 4.18
CA HIS A 129 -2.36 9.75 2.94
C HIS A 129 -3.20 9.39 1.72
N LEU A 130 -3.73 8.17 1.67
CA LEU A 130 -4.47 7.65 0.52
C LEU A 130 -5.75 6.94 0.97
N VAL A 131 -6.77 7.07 0.13
CA VAL A 131 -7.96 6.21 0.13
C VAL A 131 -8.28 5.86 -1.31
N ALA A 132 -8.32 4.57 -1.64
CA ALA A 132 -8.65 4.07 -2.97
C ALA A 132 -9.71 2.98 -2.89
N VAL A 133 -10.61 2.96 -3.87
CA VAL A 133 -11.67 1.96 -4.01
C VAL A 133 -11.53 1.32 -5.38
N TYR A 134 -11.45 -0.01 -5.41
CA TYR A 134 -11.19 -0.82 -6.59
C TYR A 134 -12.39 -1.69 -6.90
N LYS A 135 -12.67 -1.83 -8.20
CA LYS A 135 -13.57 -2.86 -8.72
C LYS A 135 -12.72 -4.00 -9.27
N LYS A 136 -13.15 -5.24 -9.00
CA LYS A 136 -12.51 -6.41 -9.59
C LYS A 136 -12.69 -6.36 -11.11
N THR A 137 -11.60 -6.57 -11.84
CA THR A 137 -11.58 -6.76 -13.29
C THR A 137 -11.07 -8.15 -13.60
N GLU A 138 -11.43 -8.68 -14.78
CA GLU A 138 -10.97 -9.98 -15.28
C GLU A 138 -9.48 -9.98 -15.65
#